data_AF-A0A3D8Q668-F1
#
_entry.id   AF-A0A3D8Q668-F1
#
_cell.length_a   1.000
_cell.length_b   1.000
_cell.length_c   1.000
_cell.angle_alpha   90.00
_cell.angle_beta   90.00
_cell.angle_gamma   90.00
#
_symmetry.space_group_name_H-M   'P 1'
#
loop_
_entity.id
_entity.type
_entity.pdbx_description
1 polymer ?
#
loop_
_entity_poly.entity_id
_entity_poly.type
_entity_poly.pdbx_seq_one_letter_code
_entity_poly.pdbx_strand_id
1 'polypeptide(L)'
;MDPEAVSDQKRAINLAVQLSFMIDCSEKGRHSEDYEIGGFRPVRWEGSERFIDFVKRTFPIELHDQGKVRMAMKEKNALKCWKLKKRAHIKFLPTDNFAEHLLYDPHDGVVRIFRQIAFLRAHLRLSAHLPMNYGFAESLQMGTLPPQLLLETLHSLQGIIFPAVDEKSSRFLENLVRNTQPGFDPDCLLYEGYPRPTPEDFEYYYWGNRLAKLHQVVMNPRPSNRIGQWIQRHASEKNALSVAILSLVLSAFFGFLSVVLGFIQVWLAYQSWKFQANPPPLV
;
A
#
# COMPACT_ATOMS: atom_id res chain seq x y z
N MET A 1 -23.04 -38.95 -0.95
CA MET A 1 -21.59 -38.77 -0.67
C MET A 1 -21.47 -38.38 0.78
N ASP A 2 -20.47 -38.92 1.46
CA ASP A 2 -20.11 -38.53 2.82
C ASP A 2 -19.73 -37.02 2.84
N PRO A 3 -20.40 -36.19 3.66
CA PRO A 3 -20.10 -34.76 3.75
C PRO A 3 -18.65 -34.47 4.16
N GLU A 4 -18.01 -35.35 4.93
CA GLU A 4 -16.62 -35.21 5.33
C GLU A 4 -15.68 -35.39 4.14
N ALA A 5 -15.90 -36.42 3.33
CA ALA A 5 -15.15 -36.66 2.10
C ALA A 5 -15.25 -35.50 1.08
N VAL A 6 -16.42 -34.86 0.96
CA VAL A 6 -16.61 -33.69 0.08
C VAL A 6 -15.86 -32.46 0.60
N SER A 7 -15.79 -32.29 1.92
CA SER A 7 -15.02 -31.20 2.55
C SER A 7 -13.51 -31.39 2.35
N ASP A 8 -13.01 -32.60 2.57
CA ASP A 8 -11.60 -32.92 2.39
C ASP A 8 -11.15 -32.77 0.92
N GLN A 9 -11.98 -33.20 -0.03
CA GLN A 9 -11.72 -33.00 -1.46
C GLN A 9 -11.57 -31.51 -1.81
N LYS A 10 -12.48 -30.66 -1.31
CA LYS A 10 -12.40 -29.20 -1.53
C LYS A 10 -11.14 -28.60 -0.93
N ARG A 11 -10.75 -29.02 0.28
CA ARG A 11 -9.52 -28.56 0.93
C ARG A 11 -8.29 -28.96 0.12
N ALA A 12 -8.24 -30.21 -0.36
CA ALA A 12 -7.14 -30.70 -1.18
C ALA A 12 -7.01 -29.93 -2.51
N ILE A 13 -8.13 -29.66 -3.18
CA ILE A 13 -8.15 -28.85 -4.41
C ILE A 13 -7.66 -27.42 -4.14
N ASN A 14 -8.14 -26.78 -3.09
CA ASN A 14 -7.70 -25.43 -2.72
C ASN A 14 -6.19 -25.37 -2.45
N LEU A 15 -5.66 -26.35 -1.72
CA LEU A 15 -4.23 -26.47 -1.46
C LEU A 15 -3.43 -26.68 -2.75
N ALA A 16 -3.91 -27.54 -3.65
CA ALA A 16 -3.26 -27.77 -4.94
C ALA A 16 -3.19 -26.47 -5.77
N VAL A 17 -4.29 -25.72 -5.86
CA VAL A 17 -4.30 -24.42 -6.57
C VAL A 17 -3.38 -23.41 -5.89
N GLN A 18 -3.42 -23.31 -4.56
CA GLN A 18 -2.57 -22.39 -3.82
C GLN A 18 -1.08 -22.70 -4.02
N LEU A 19 -0.69 -23.98 -4.01
CA LEU A 19 0.69 -24.38 -4.22
C LEU A 19 1.15 -24.22 -5.68
N SER A 20 0.28 -24.50 -6.65
CA SER A 20 0.62 -24.45 -8.09
C SER A 20 0.56 -23.04 -8.68
N PHE A 21 -0.33 -22.18 -8.18
CA PHE A 21 -0.60 -20.88 -8.79
C PHE A 21 -0.55 -19.71 -7.80
N MET A 22 -0.37 -19.97 -6.51
CA MET A 22 -0.34 -18.93 -5.47
C MET A 22 -1.64 -18.11 -5.40
N ILE A 23 -2.79 -18.75 -5.65
CA ILE A 23 -4.12 -18.14 -5.59
C ILE A 23 -4.88 -18.73 -4.39
N ASP A 24 -5.41 -17.90 -3.50
CA ASP A 24 -6.28 -18.38 -2.41
C ASP A 24 -7.73 -18.53 -2.90
N CYS A 25 -8.17 -19.78 -3.12
CA CYS A 25 -9.54 -20.09 -3.55
C CYS A 25 -10.62 -19.90 -2.46
N SER A 26 -10.21 -19.70 -1.21
CA SER A 26 -11.07 -19.64 -0.03
C SER A 26 -11.20 -18.25 0.59
N GLU A 27 -10.52 -17.25 0.02
CA GLU A 27 -10.29 -15.94 0.63
C GLU A 27 -11.59 -15.24 1.02
N LYS A 28 -12.61 -15.21 0.14
CA LYS A 28 -13.92 -14.60 0.45
C LYS A 28 -14.61 -15.23 1.67
N GLY A 29 -14.41 -16.53 1.91
CA GLY A 29 -15.03 -17.23 3.03
C GLY A 29 -14.48 -16.82 4.40
N ARG A 30 -13.35 -16.11 4.44
CA ARG A 30 -12.72 -15.61 5.68
C ARG A 30 -13.11 -14.17 6.01
N HIS A 31 -13.90 -13.52 5.14
CA HIS A 31 -14.26 -12.12 5.25
C HIS A 31 -15.77 -11.92 5.16
N SER A 32 -16.27 -10.80 5.70
CA SER A 32 -17.68 -10.42 5.54
C SER A 32 -18.00 -10.13 4.06
N GLU A 33 -19.29 -10.22 3.67
CA GLU A 33 -19.69 -10.00 2.28
C GLU A 33 -19.35 -8.60 1.75
N ASP A 34 -19.30 -7.60 2.64
CA ASP A 34 -18.92 -6.22 2.34
C ASP A 34 -17.41 -5.93 2.42
N TYR A 35 -16.59 -6.96 2.65
CA TYR A 35 -15.14 -6.77 2.77
C TYR A 35 -14.51 -6.40 1.43
N GLU A 36 -13.94 -5.20 1.38
CA GLU A 36 -13.27 -4.66 0.21
C GLU A 36 -11.98 -3.96 0.66
N ILE A 37 -10.86 -4.32 0.04
CA ILE A 37 -9.58 -3.65 0.26
C ILE A 37 -9.27 -2.86 -1.01
N GLY A 38 -9.26 -1.53 -0.91
CA GLY A 38 -8.75 -0.70 -2.01
C GLY A 38 -9.44 -0.87 -3.35
N GLY A 39 -10.73 -1.23 -3.38
CA GLY A 39 -11.47 -1.53 -4.62
C GLY A 39 -11.51 -3.02 -4.98
N PHE A 40 -10.74 -3.86 -4.30
CA PHE A 40 -10.68 -5.30 -4.55
C PHE A 40 -11.54 -6.08 -3.57
N ARG A 41 -12.36 -6.98 -4.09
CA ARG A 41 -13.14 -7.93 -3.32
C ARG A 41 -12.54 -9.33 -3.49
N PRO A 42 -12.19 -10.01 -2.38
CA PRO A 42 -11.73 -11.38 -2.44
C PRO A 42 -12.67 -12.28 -3.25
N VAL A 43 -12.07 -13.12 -4.07
CA VAL A 43 -12.78 -13.99 -5.01
C VAL A 43 -12.77 -15.40 -4.42
N ARG A 44 -13.94 -16.05 -4.39
CA ARG A 44 -14.06 -17.48 -4.08
C ARG A 44 -14.26 -18.26 -5.36
N TRP A 45 -13.62 -19.43 -5.44
CA TRP A 45 -13.92 -20.39 -6.49
C TRP A 45 -15.19 -21.16 -6.12
N GLU A 46 -16.24 -20.97 -6.90
CA GLU A 46 -17.52 -21.65 -6.69
C GLU A 46 -17.51 -23.03 -7.36
N GLY A 47 -18.16 -24.02 -6.73
CA GLY A 47 -18.10 -25.41 -7.20
C GLY A 47 -18.70 -25.66 -8.59
N SER A 48 -19.52 -24.73 -9.10
CA SER A 48 -20.10 -24.77 -10.45
C SER A 48 -19.29 -24.00 -11.50
N GLU A 49 -18.27 -23.25 -11.09
CA GLU A 49 -17.45 -22.41 -11.98
C GLU A 49 -16.26 -23.22 -12.51
N ARG A 50 -15.94 -23.10 -13.79
CA ARG A 50 -14.71 -23.72 -14.33
C ARG A 50 -13.51 -22.98 -13.76
N PHE A 51 -12.44 -23.71 -13.45
CA PHE A 51 -11.22 -23.13 -12.88
C PHE A 51 -10.66 -21.96 -13.71
N ILE A 52 -10.69 -22.06 -15.05
CA ILE A 52 -10.25 -20.97 -15.93
C ILE A 52 -11.06 -19.68 -15.75
N ASP A 53 -12.37 -19.79 -15.55
CA ASP A 53 -13.26 -18.63 -15.39
C ASP A 53 -12.99 -17.97 -14.02
N PHE A 54 -12.76 -18.77 -12.99
CA PHE A 54 -12.30 -18.30 -11.68
C PHE A 54 -10.98 -17.53 -11.79
N VAL A 55 -9.96 -18.09 -12.44
CA VAL A 55 -8.66 -17.44 -12.58
C VAL A 55 -8.76 -16.13 -13.37
N LYS A 56 -9.54 -16.10 -14.47
CA LYS A 56 -9.79 -14.87 -15.24
C LYS A 56 -10.47 -13.79 -14.39
N ARG A 57 -11.41 -14.18 -13.52
CA ARG A 57 -12.10 -13.26 -12.61
C ARG A 57 -11.20 -12.75 -11.49
N THR A 58 -10.23 -13.54 -11.05
CA THR A 58 -9.21 -13.16 -10.07
C THR A 58 -8.22 -12.13 -10.63
N PHE A 59 -7.91 -12.21 -11.92
CA PHE A 59 -6.99 -11.29 -12.61
C PHE A 59 -7.68 -10.57 -13.77
N PRO A 60 -8.62 -9.66 -13.47
CA PRO A 60 -9.34 -8.93 -14.51
C PRO A 60 -8.37 -8.00 -15.24
N ILE A 61 -8.43 -8.01 -16.57
CA ILE A 61 -7.85 -6.94 -17.38
C ILE A 61 -8.85 -5.79 -17.32
N GLU A 62 -8.66 -4.91 -16.35
CA GLU A 62 -9.54 -3.76 -16.15
C GLU A 62 -9.40 -2.77 -17.32
N LEU A 63 -10.49 -2.11 -17.71
CA LEU A 63 -10.42 -0.94 -18.58
C LEU A 63 -9.63 0.15 -17.83
N HIS A 64 -8.34 0.23 -18.13
CA HIS A 64 -7.45 1.18 -17.48
C HIS A 64 -7.80 2.61 -17.87
N ASP A 65 -7.66 3.52 -16.92
CA ASP A 65 -7.41 4.91 -17.27
C ASP A 65 -5.98 4.98 -17.83
N GLN A 66 -5.85 4.69 -19.12
CA GLN A 66 -4.58 4.60 -19.84
C GLN A 66 -3.73 5.88 -19.65
N GLY A 67 -4.39 7.03 -19.48
CA GLY A 67 -3.72 8.29 -19.16
C GLY A 67 -3.03 8.24 -17.80
N LYS A 68 -3.74 7.81 -16.75
CA LYS A 68 -3.15 7.66 -15.39
C LYS A 68 -2.06 6.61 -15.33
N VAL A 69 -2.25 5.45 -15.98
CA VAL A 69 -1.23 4.40 -16.01
C VAL A 69 0.03 4.89 -16.72
N ARG A 70 -0.11 5.49 -17.90
CA ARG A 70 1.03 6.04 -18.65
C ARG A 70 1.78 7.13 -17.86
N MET A 71 1.06 7.99 -17.14
CA MET A 71 1.66 9.00 -16.26
C MET A 71 2.44 8.36 -15.11
N ALA A 72 1.85 7.37 -14.43
CA ALA A 72 2.51 6.63 -13.36
C ALA A 72 3.77 5.92 -13.84
N MET A 73 3.75 5.37 -15.05
CA MET A 73 4.91 4.71 -15.67
C MET A 73 6.00 5.70 -16.09
N LYS A 74 5.62 6.86 -16.66
CA LYS A 74 6.55 7.95 -16.96
C LYS A 74 7.25 8.46 -15.69
N GLU A 75 6.52 8.50 -14.58
CA GLU A 75 7.01 8.96 -13.28
C GLU A 75 7.32 7.82 -12.31
N LYS A 76 7.63 6.61 -12.81
CA LYS A 76 7.86 5.40 -12.00
C LYS A 76 8.91 5.59 -10.89
N ASN A 77 9.84 6.52 -11.06
CA ASN A 77 10.81 6.89 -10.03
C ASN A 77 10.19 7.43 -8.74
N ALA A 78 8.94 7.92 -8.77
CA ALA A 78 8.19 8.31 -7.59
C ALA A 78 7.66 7.12 -6.78
N LEU A 79 7.49 5.97 -7.43
CA LEU A 79 6.96 4.72 -6.87
C LEU A 79 8.01 3.87 -6.16
N LYS A 80 9.28 4.30 -6.12
CA LYS A 80 10.33 3.62 -5.36
C LYS A 80 9.92 3.46 -3.89
N CYS A 81 10.23 2.30 -3.30
CA CYS A 81 9.83 1.91 -1.95
C CYS A 81 10.10 3.01 -0.92
N TRP A 82 11.31 3.57 -0.92
CA TRP A 82 11.67 4.60 0.06
C TRP A 82 10.81 5.86 -0.06
N LYS A 83 10.34 6.22 -1.26
CA LYS A 83 9.45 7.37 -1.48
C LYS A 83 8.03 7.07 -1.03
N LEU A 84 7.51 5.90 -1.38
CA LEU A 84 6.21 5.42 -0.88
C LEU A 84 6.16 5.46 0.65
N LYS A 85 7.21 4.95 1.30
CA LYS A 85 7.32 4.95 2.76
C LYS A 85 7.50 6.34 3.35
N LYS A 86 8.38 7.17 2.78
CA LYS A 86 8.74 8.48 3.36
C LYS A 86 7.72 9.58 3.06
N ARG A 87 7.15 9.59 1.86
CA ARG A 87 6.25 10.67 1.38
C ARG A 87 4.79 10.35 1.64
N ALA A 88 4.39 9.10 1.43
CA ALA A 88 3.01 8.66 1.57
C ALA A 88 2.74 7.82 2.82
N HIS A 89 3.77 7.58 3.65
CA HIS A 89 3.65 6.78 4.87
C HIS A 89 3.10 5.36 4.63
N ILE A 90 3.34 4.82 3.42
CA ILE A 90 2.88 3.48 3.05
C ILE A 90 3.73 2.42 3.75
N LYS A 91 3.06 1.43 4.31
CA LYS A 91 3.65 0.20 4.85
C LYS A 91 3.57 -0.91 3.81
N PHE A 92 4.54 -1.81 3.80
CA PHE A 92 4.57 -2.95 2.89
C PHE A 92 4.24 -4.22 3.69
N LEU A 93 3.21 -4.94 3.27
CA LEU A 93 2.80 -6.21 3.84
C LEU A 93 3.08 -7.32 2.82
N PRO A 94 3.88 -8.33 3.13
CA PRO A 94 4.06 -9.46 2.22
C PRO A 94 2.77 -10.28 2.10
N THR A 95 2.53 -10.85 0.93
CA THR A 95 1.43 -11.79 0.67
C THR A 95 1.88 -12.95 -0.21
N ASP A 96 1.32 -14.12 0.07
CA ASP A 96 1.43 -15.31 -0.79
C ASP A 96 0.28 -15.41 -1.79
N ASN A 97 -0.77 -14.61 -1.62
CA ASN A 97 -1.85 -14.54 -2.58
C ASN A 97 -1.46 -13.60 -3.72
N PHE A 98 -1.26 -14.18 -4.90
CA PHE A 98 -0.84 -13.46 -6.09
C PHE A 98 -1.84 -12.39 -6.51
N ALA A 99 -3.14 -12.62 -6.26
CA ALA A 99 -4.21 -11.67 -6.56
C ALA A 99 -4.14 -10.37 -5.74
N GLU A 100 -3.44 -10.37 -4.60
CA GLU A 100 -3.29 -9.21 -3.72
C GLU A 100 -2.08 -8.32 -4.06
N HIS A 101 -1.29 -8.67 -5.09
CA HIS A 101 -0.09 -7.91 -5.45
C HIS A 101 -0.39 -6.43 -5.75
N LEU A 102 0.31 -5.50 -5.09
CA LEU A 102 0.11 -4.05 -5.16
C LEU A 102 -1.25 -3.55 -4.68
N LEU A 103 -2.00 -4.38 -3.95
CA LEU A 103 -3.29 -3.98 -3.42
C LEU A 103 -3.09 -2.99 -2.27
N TYR A 104 -3.50 -1.73 -2.48
CA TYR A 104 -3.37 -0.66 -1.51
C TYR A 104 -4.62 -0.52 -0.65
N ASP A 105 -4.45 -0.68 0.65
CA ASP A 105 -5.44 -0.40 1.67
C ASP A 105 -5.32 1.04 2.19
N PRO A 106 -6.27 1.94 1.86
CA PRO A 106 -6.25 3.31 2.35
C PRO A 106 -6.62 3.44 3.83
N HIS A 107 -7.21 2.44 4.47
CA HIS A 107 -7.55 2.48 5.89
C HIS A 107 -6.28 2.37 6.74
N ASP A 108 -5.46 1.35 6.45
CA ASP A 108 -4.25 1.07 7.21
C ASP A 108 -2.98 1.70 6.61
N GLY A 109 -3.10 2.26 5.39
CA GLY A 109 -1.97 2.79 4.63
C GLY A 109 -0.99 1.68 4.25
N VAL A 110 -1.49 0.48 3.96
CA VAL A 110 -0.70 -0.71 3.67
C VAL A 110 -0.81 -1.03 2.19
N VAL A 111 0.29 -1.40 1.55
CA VAL A 111 0.27 -2.07 0.25
C VAL A 111 0.72 -3.51 0.41
N ARG A 112 -0.07 -4.43 -0.12
CA ARG A 112 0.28 -5.85 -0.18
C ARG A 112 1.22 -6.13 -1.33
N ILE A 113 2.27 -6.89 -1.07
CA ILE A 113 3.30 -7.19 -2.06
C ILE A 113 3.52 -8.69 -2.13
N PHE A 114 3.25 -9.26 -3.30
CA PHE A 114 3.59 -10.64 -3.57
C PHE A 114 5.08 -10.91 -3.34
N ARG A 115 5.38 -11.89 -2.49
CA ARG A 115 6.74 -12.08 -1.97
C ARG A 115 7.55 -13.20 -2.61
N GLN A 116 6.94 -14.13 -3.33
CA GLN A 116 7.61 -15.36 -3.80
C GLN A 116 8.31 -15.13 -5.15
N ILE A 117 9.53 -14.57 -5.14
CA ILE A 117 10.26 -14.26 -6.38
C ILE A 117 10.71 -15.54 -7.10
N ALA A 118 11.10 -16.58 -6.35
CA ALA A 118 11.47 -17.87 -6.93
C ALA A 118 10.34 -18.46 -7.79
N PHE A 119 9.09 -18.35 -7.33
CA PHE A 119 7.89 -18.75 -8.06
C PHE A 119 7.77 -18.01 -9.40
N LEU A 120 7.86 -16.67 -9.41
CA LEU A 120 7.77 -15.87 -10.63
C LEU A 120 8.84 -16.28 -11.64
N ARG A 121 10.08 -16.46 -11.17
CA ARG A 121 11.20 -16.86 -12.04
C ARG A 121 11.00 -18.24 -12.63
N ALA A 122 10.58 -19.21 -11.83
CA ALA A 122 10.33 -20.57 -12.30
C ALA A 122 9.25 -20.60 -13.39
N HIS A 123 8.13 -19.90 -13.18
CA HIS A 123 7.03 -19.84 -14.13
C HIS A 123 7.37 -19.04 -15.41
N LEU A 124 8.19 -17.99 -15.30
CA LEU A 124 8.70 -17.25 -16.47
C LEU A 124 9.70 -18.09 -17.28
N ARG A 125 10.54 -18.90 -16.62
CA ARG A 125 11.45 -19.84 -17.30
C ARG A 125 10.67 -20.92 -18.04
N LEU A 126 9.65 -21.49 -17.41
CA LEU A 126 8.77 -22.50 -18.02
C LEU A 126 8.09 -21.97 -19.29
N SER A 127 7.67 -20.70 -19.27
CA SER A 127 6.99 -20.07 -20.39
C SER A 127 7.92 -19.35 -21.37
N ALA A 128 9.25 -19.39 -21.22
CA ALA A 128 10.19 -18.48 -21.92
C ALA A 128 10.09 -18.48 -23.46
N HIS A 129 9.69 -19.59 -24.07
CA HIS A 129 9.54 -19.74 -25.52
C HIS A 129 8.15 -19.31 -26.05
N LEU A 130 7.20 -19.02 -25.16
CA LEU A 130 5.83 -18.67 -25.53
C LEU A 130 5.69 -17.18 -25.87
N PRO A 131 4.68 -16.78 -26.65
CA PRO A 131 4.32 -15.37 -26.83
C PRO A 131 3.96 -14.69 -25.50
N MET A 132 4.19 -13.37 -25.37
CA MET A 132 3.82 -12.63 -24.16
C MET A 132 2.30 -12.51 -23.97
N ASN A 133 1.56 -12.42 -25.07
CA ASN A 133 0.10 -12.33 -25.12
C ASN A 133 -0.62 -13.69 -24.96
N TYR A 134 0.08 -14.71 -24.46
CA TYR A 134 -0.53 -16.01 -24.18
C TYR A 134 -1.64 -15.86 -23.12
N GLY A 135 -2.81 -16.43 -23.40
CA GLY A 135 -3.98 -16.30 -22.55
C GLY A 135 -3.98 -17.27 -21.38
N PHE A 136 -4.97 -17.10 -20.49
CA PHE A 136 -5.15 -17.99 -19.34
C PHE A 136 -5.41 -19.45 -19.75
N ALA A 137 -6.12 -19.71 -20.85
CA ALA A 137 -6.45 -21.09 -21.22
C ALA A 137 -5.19 -21.89 -21.53
N GLU A 138 -4.34 -21.31 -22.36
CA GLU A 138 -3.14 -21.94 -22.87
C GLU A 138 -2.05 -22.00 -21.78
N SER A 139 -1.92 -20.95 -20.96
CA SER A 139 -1.00 -20.96 -19.81
C SER A 139 -1.36 -22.02 -18.77
N LEU A 140 -2.65 -22.16 -18.43
CA LEU A 140 -3.09 -23.13 -17.42
C LEU A 140 -2.89 -24.58 -17.90
N GLN A 141 -3.04 -24.86 -19.19
CA GLN A 141 -2.74 -26.18 -19.76
C GLN A 141 -1.25 -26.56 -19.61
N MET A 142 -0.37 -25.57 -19.62
CA MET A 142 1.07 -25.73 -19.37
C MET A 142 1.42 -25.74 -17.87
N GLY A 143 0.44 -25.62 -16.98
CA GLY A 143 0.67 -25.53 -15.53
C GLY A 143 1.25 -24.20 -15.07
N THR A 144 1.01 -23.11 -15.80
CA THR A 144 1.51 -21.76 -15.44
C THR A 144 0.44 -20.68 -15.55
N LEU A 145 0.79 -19.46 -15.15
CA LEU A 145 -0.02 -18.24 -15.36
C LEU A 145 0.47 -17.50 -16.61
N PRO A 146 -0.34 -16.56 -17.17
CA PRO A 146 0.06 -15.77 -18.32
C PRO A 146 1.45 -15.12 -18.15
N PRO A 147 2.36 -15.23 -19.14
CA PRO A 147 3.70 -14.64 -19.06
C PRO A 147 3.67 -13.14 -18.77
N GLN A 148 2.70 -12.42 -19.36
CA GLN A 148 2.47 -11.00 -19.11
C GLN A 148 2.19 -10.68 -17.64
N LEU A 149 1.29 -11.42 -16.99
CA LEU A 149 0.95 -11.24 -15.58
C LEU A 149 2.16 -11.48 -14.67
N LEU A 150 2.93 -12.54 -14.95
CA LEU A 150 4.13 -12.89 -14.20
C LEU A 150 5.23 -11.83 -14.37
N LEU A 151 5.45 -11.37 -15.61
CA LEU A 151 6.47 -10.36 -15.92
C LEU A 151 6.10 -9.00 -15.33
N GLU A 152 4.85 -8.56 -15.41
CA GLU A 152 4.37 -7.34 -14.76
C GLU A 152 4.62 -7.34 -13.25
N THR A 153 4.40 -8.49 -12.60
CA THR A 153 4.66 -8.65 -11.17
C THR A 153 6.15 -8.59 -10.87
N LEU A 154 6.99 -9.29 -11.64
CA LEU A 154 8.42 -9.27 -11.40
C LEU A 154 9.03 -7.88 -11.68
N HIS A 155 8.59 -7.23 -12.75
CA HIS A 155 9.03 -5.89 -13.12
C HIS A 155 8.52 -4.81 -12.16
N SER A 156 7.31 -4.91 -11.62
CA SER A 156 6.85 -3.96 -10.60
C SER A 156 7.73 -4.07 -9.33
N LEU A 157 8.09 -5.29 -8.92
CA LEU A 157 8.95 -5.54 -7.76
C LEU A 157 10.37 -5.02 -7.99
N GLN A 158 11.04 -5.48 -9.05
CA GLN A 158 12.48 -5.28 -9.25
C GLN A 158 12.82 -4.08 -10.14
N GLY A 159 11.86 -3.57 -10.91
CA GLY A 159 12.05 -2.42 -11.81
C GLY A 159 11.47 -1.12 -11.25
N ILE A 160 10.52 -1.18 -10.32
CA ILE A 160 9.76 -0.02 -9.84
C ILE A 160 9.86 0.16 -8.32
N ILE A 161 9.39 -0.80 -7.54
CA ILE A 161 9.26 -0.67 -6.08
C ILE A 161 10.63 -0.84 -5.40
N PHE A 162 11.37 -1.91 -5.74
CA PHE A 162 12.67 -2.24 -5.16
C PHE A 162 13.77 -2.37 -6.23
N PRO A 163 14.04 -1.30 -7.02
CA PRO A 163 15.06 -1.38 -8.04
C PRO A 163 16.45 -1.56 -7.42
N ALA A 164 17.19 -2.57 -7.90
CA ALA A 164 18.50 -2.95 -7.37
C ALA A 164 19.51 -1.78 -7.38
N VAL A 165 19.40 -0.90 -8.37
CA VAL A 165 20.23 0.32 -8.51
C VAL A 165 19.94 1.41 -7.47
N ASP A 166 18.84 1.30 -6.71
CA ASP A 166 18.45 2.29 -5.70
C ASP A 166 18.75 1.76 -4.30
N GLU A 167 19.93 2.11 -3.77
CA GLU A 167 20.40 1.63 -2.46
C GLU A 167 19.41 1.83 -1.32
N LYS A 168 18.65 2.93 -1.34
CA LYS A 168 17.64 3.20 -0.29
C LYS A 168 16.53 2.17 -0.33
N SER A 169 16.02 1.85 -1.51
CA SER A 169 15.00 0.82 -1.69
C SER A 169 15.56 -0.57 -1.36
N SER A 170 16.80 -0.88 -1.76
CA SER A 170 17.47 -2.15 -1.42
C SER A 170 17.62 -2.35 0.08
N ARG A 171 18.07 -1.33 0.84
CA ARG A 171 18.13 -1.39 2.31
C ARG A 171 16.76 -1.60 2.95
N PHE A 172 15.70 -1.02 2.39
CA PHE A 172 14.35 -1.30 2.87
C PHE A 172 13.92 -2.74 2.57
N LEU A 173 14.26 -3.27 1.40
CA LEU A 173 13.97 -4.66 1.06
C LEU A 173 14.71 -5.63 1.99
N GLU A 174 16.01 -5.40 2.25
CA GLU A 174 16.79 -6.18 3.21
C GLU A 174 16.14 -6.20 4.60
N ASN A 175 15.65 -5.05 5.06
CA ASN A 175 14.92 -4.94 6.32
C ASN A 175 13.61 -5.73 6.28
N LEU A 176 12.85 -5.64 5.18
CA LEU A 176 11.60 -6.39 5.00
C LEU A 176 11.84 -7.92 5.02
N VAL A 177 12.90 -8.39 4.37
CA VAL A 177 13.31 -9.80 4.34
C VAL A 177 13.74 -10.29 5.72
N ARG A 178 14.53 -9.50 6.47
CA ARG A 178 15.11 -9.92 7.76
C ARG A 178 14.16 -9.78 8.95
N ASN A 179 13.32 -8.74 8.96
CA ASN A 179 12.65 -8.28 10.19
C ASN A 179 11.12 -8.32 10.13
N THR A 180 10.52 -8.79 9.02
CA THR A 180 9.05 -8.91 8.90
C THR A 180 8.63 -10.37 9.11
N GLN A 181 7.49 -10.59 9.76
CA GLN A 181 6.86 -11.90 9.89
C GLN A 181 5.38 -11.80 9.47
N PRO A 182 4.93 -12.57 8.44
CA PRO A 182 5.75 -13.40 7.56
C PRO A 182 6.78 -12.58 6.77
N GLY A 183 7.94 -13.16 6.47
CA GLY A 183 9.04 -12.48 5.78
C GLY A 183 8.90 -12.51 4.26
N PHE A 184 9.56 -11.58 3.57
CA PHE A 184 9.76 -11.69 2.13
C PHE A 184 10.69 -12.86 1.79
N ASP A 185 10.54 -13.46 0.60
CA ASP A 185 11.45 -14.48 0.09
C ASP A 185 12.91 -13.93 0.08
N PRO A 186 13.91 -14.62 0.64
CA PRO A 186 15.30 -14.22 0.55
C PRO A 186 15.78 -13.98 -0.89
N ASP A 187 15.22 -14.69 -1.87
CA ASP A 187 15.52 -14.52 -3.29
C ASP A 187 15.12 -13.13 -3.82
N CYS A 188 14.31 -12.36 -3.07
CA CYS A 188 14.07 -10.95 -3.35
C CYS A 188 15.35 -10.12 -3.37
N LEU A 189 16.37 -10.50 -2.60
CA LEU A 189 17.65 -9.78 -2.53
C LEU A 189 18.56 -10.12 -3.71
N LEU A 190 18.32 -11.23 -4.39
CA LEU A 190 19.11 -11.69 -5.52
C LEU A 190 18.57 -11.04 -6.80
N TYR A 191 19.33 -10.14 -7.42
CA TYR A 191 19.02 -9.62 -8.74
C TYR A 191 19.75 -10.42 -9.82
N GLU A 192 19.05 -11.38 -10.42
CA GLU A 192 19.52 -12.19 -11.55
C GLU A 192 19.09 -11.62 -12.92
N GLY A 193 18.44 -10.46 -12.92
CA GLY A 193 17.70 -9.96 -14.08
C GLY A 193 16.39 -10.72 -14.33
N TYR A 194 15.75 -10.41 -15.45
CA TYR A 194 14.50 -11.03 -15.87
C TYR A 194 14.80 -12.30 -16.69
N PRO A 195 14.21 -13.47 -16.37
CA PRO A 195 14.36 -14.68 -17.18
C PRO A 195 13.90 -14.52 -18.63
N ARG A 196 13.10 -13.48 -18.90
CA ARG A 196 12.64 -13.07 -20.21
C ARG A 196 12.88 -11.57 -20.37
N PRO A 197 13.39 -11.09 -21.52
CA PRO A 197 13.54 -9.67 -21.76
C PRO A 197 12.18 -8.97 -21.74
N THR A 198 12.14 -7.76 -21.20
CA THR A 198 10.97 -6.90 -21.28
C THR A 198 10.83 -6.37 -22.71
N PRO A 199 9.67 -6.54 -23.38
CA PRO A 199 9.44 -5.96 -24.70
C PRO A 199 9.65 -4.44 -24.73
N GLU A 200 10.00 -3.87 -25.88
CA GLU A 200 10.16 -2.41 -26.03
C GLU A 200 8.85 -1.65 -25.77
N ASP A 201 7.72 -2.25 -26.14
CA ASP A 201 6.35 -1.79 -25.98
C ASP A 201 5.67 -2.37 -24.73
N PHE A 202 6.44 -2.67 -23.68
CA PHE A 202 5.90 -3.27 -22.47
C PHE A 202 4.88 -2.38 -21.75
N GLU A 203 3.62 -2.80 -21.84
CA GLU A 203 2.49 -2.18 -21.15
C GLU A 203 2.05 -3.00 -19.93
N TYR A 204 1.32 -2.33 -19.04
CA TYR A 204 0.75 -2.95 -17.84
C TYR A 204 -0.76 -3.18 -18.05
N TYR A 205 -1.16 -4.46 -18.14
CA TYR A 205 -2.54 -4.90 -18.33
C TYR A 205 -3.21 -5.41 -17.04
N TYR A 206 -2.42 -5.85 -16.06
CA TYR A 206 -2.94 -6.41 -14.82
C TYR A 206 -2.72 -5.44 -13.67
N TRP A 207 -1.51 -4.89 -13.54
CA TRP A 207 -1.15 -4.06 -12.38
C TRP A 207 -1.13 -2.55 -12.64
N GLY A 208 -1.48 -2.13 -13.85
CA GLY A 208 -1.45 -0.72 -14.26
C GLY A 208 -2.28 0.18 -13.34
N ASN A 209 -3.54 -0.16 -13.09
CA ASN A 209 -4.43 0.62 -12.22
C ASN A 209 -3.92 0.66 -10.76
N ARG A 210 -3.35 -0.43 -10.25
CA ARG A 210 -2.79 -0.49 -8.89
C ARG A 210 -1.55 0.40 -8.75
N LEU A 211 -0.66 0.38 -9.75
CA LEU A 211 0.49 1.29 -9.82
C LEU A 211 0.06 2.76 -9.94
N ALA A 212 -0.94 3.05 -10.79
CA ALA A 212 -1.50 4.38 -10.92
C ALA A 212 -2.11 4.87 -9.60
N LYS A 213 -2.78 3.98 -8.85
CA LYS A 213 -3.31 4.30 -7.53
C LYS A 213 -2.21 4.66 -6.54
N LEU A 214 -1.13 3.88 -6.48
CA LEU A 214 0.02 4.18 -5.63
C LEU A 214 0.69 5.50 -6.03
N HIS A 215 0.78 5.79 -7.32
CA HIS A 215 1.34 7.04 -7.83
C HIS A 215 0.50 8.23 -7.36
N GLN A 216 -0.82 8.14 -7.49
CA GLN A 216 -1.75 9.17 -6.99
C GLN A 216 -1.57 9.42 -5.49
N VAL A 217 -1.39 8.36 -4.69
CA VAL A 217 -1.20 8.44 -3.23
C VAL A 217 0.14 9.11 -2.88
N VAL A 218 1.21 8.88 -3.65
CA VAL A 218 2.50 9.55 -3.45
C VAL A 218 2.47 11.02 -3.86
N MET A 219 1.75 11.35 -4.92
CA MET A 219 1.63 12.74 -5.39
C MET A 219 0.69 13.57 -4.53
N ASN A 220 -0.27 12.93 -3.86
CA ASN A 220 -1.22 13.58 -2.97
C ASN A 220 -1.19 12.91 -1.59
N PRO A 221 -0.09 13.04 -0.84
CA PRO A 221 0.04 12.37 0.45
C PRO A 221 -0.97 12.94 1.45
N ARG A 222 -1.64 12.06 2.18
CA ARG A 222 -2.51 12.48 3.30
C ARG A 222 -1.66 13.15 4.37
N PRO A 223 -2.18 14.19 5.06
CA PRO A 223 -1.46 14.80 6.18
C PRO A 223 -1.17 13.73 7.24
N SER A 224 0.12 13.50 7.48
CA SER A 224 0.59 12.36 8.27
C SER A 224 0.51 12.58 9.77
N ASN A 225 0.41 13.84 10.20
CA ASN A 225 0.35 14.20 11.61
C ASN A 225 -1.06 13.93 12.17
N ARG A 226 -1.13 13.37 13.38
CA ARG A 226 -2.40 13.16 14.12
C ARG A 226 -3.22 14.45 14.21
N ILE A 227 -2.54 15.60 14.35
CA ILE A 227 -3.16 16.94 14.34
C ILE A 227 -3.73 17.27 12.96
N GLY A 228 -3.00 16.99 11.87
CA GLY A 228 -3.47 17.22 10.50
C GLY A 228 -4.65 16.31 10.14
N GLN A 229 -4.64 15.05 10.57
CA GLN A 229 -5.77 14.13 10.42
C GLN A 229 -6.97 14.57 11.27
N TRP A 230 -6.74 15.07 12.49
CA TRP A 230 -7.78 15.63 13.34
C TRP A 230 -8.41 16.88 12.72
N ILE A 231 -7.59 17.82 12.25
CA ILE A 231 -8.05 19.02 11.53
C ILE A 231 -8.85 18.61 10.29
N GLN A 232 -8.38 17.66 9.48
CA GLN A 232 -9.09 17.25 8.28
C GLN A 232 -10.44 16.57 8.58
N ARG A 233 -10.55 15.83 9.68
CA ARG A 233 -11.83 15.25 10.15
C ARG A 233 -12.78 16.31 10.71
N HIS A 234 -12.25 17.36 11.34
CA HIS A 234 -13.02 18.45 11.96
C HIS A 234 -13.22 19.68 11.07
N ALA A 235 -12.61 19.74 9.88
CA ALA A 235 -12.73 20.84 8.93
C ALA A 235 -13.72 20.57 7.78
N SER A 236 -14.50 19.48 7.84
CA SER A 236 -15.66 19.28 6.94
C SER A 236 -16.74 20.33 7.24
N GLU A 237 -17.49 20.79 6.23
CA GLU A 237 -18.53 21.84 6.33
C GLU A 237 -19.51 21.67 7.50
N LYS A 238 -19.76 20.44 7.95
CA LYS A 238 -20.64 20.13 9.10
C LYS A 238 -20.07 20.53 10.46
N ASN A 239 -18.76 20.76 10.56
CA ASN A 239 -18.03 21.01 11.81
C ASN A 239 -17.46 22.44 11.91
N ALA A 240 -17.86 23.36 11.02
CA ALA A 240 -17.48 24.79 11.09
C ALA A 240 -17.83 25.43 12.45
N LEU A 241 -18.93 24.97 13.06
CA LEU A 241 -19.35 25.39 14.39
C LEU A 241 -18.35 24.94 15.48
N SER A 242 -17.74 23.76 15.35
CA SER A 242 -16.70 23.29 16.27
C SER A 242 -15.43 24.15 16.19
N VAL A 243 -15.08 24.62 14.98
CA VAL A 243 -13.94 25.53 14.77
C VAL A 243 -14.20 26.88 15.43
N ALA A 244 -15.42 27.42 15.31
CA ALA A 244 -15.81 28.66 15.96
C ALA A 244 -15.84 28.55 17.50
N ILE A 245 -16.30 27.42 18.05
CA ILE A 245 -16.24 27.18 19.50
C ILE A 245 -14.79 27.11 19.98
N LEU A 246 -13.93 26.39 19.26
CA LEU A 246 -12.53 26.27 19.64
C LEU A 246 -11.79 27.62 19.60
N SER A 247 -12.05 28.44 18.58
CA SER A 247 -11.46 29.78 18.49
C SER A 247 -11.95 30.69 19.62
N LEU A 248 -13.23 30.61 19.99
CA LEU A 248 -13.80 31.34 21.12
C LEU A 248 -13.13 30.94 22.45
N VAL A 249 -12.96 29.63 22.69
CA VAL A 249 -12.29 29.12 23.90
C VAL A 249 -10.83 29.57 23.97
N LEU A 250 -10.10 29.47 22.86
CA LEU A 250 -8.72 29.96 22.77
C LEU A 250 -8.65 31.47 23.02
N SER A 251 -9.57 32.25 22.44
CA SER A 251 -9.62 33.70 22.62
C SER A 251 -9.91 34.09 24.08
N ALA A 252 -10.83 33.40 24.74
CA ALA A 252 -11.11 33.59 26.17
C ALA A 252 -9.89 33.24 27.05
N PHE A 253 -9.21 32.13 26.73
CA PHE A 253 -8.01 31.71 27.45
C PHE A 253 -6.87 32.74 27.32
N PHE A 254 -6.57 33.20 26.09
CA PHE A 254 -5.56 34.23 25.88
C PHE A 254 -5.95 35.57 26.50
N GLY A 255 -7.23 35.95 26.43
CA GLY A 255 -7.75 37.14 27.11
C GLY A 255 -7.54 37.09 28.62
N PHE A 256 -7.83 35.95 29.25
CA PHE A 256 -7.56 35.75 30.68
C PHE A 256 -6.07 35.85 31.00
N LEU A 257 -5.21 35.22 30.20
CA LEU A 257 -3.76 35.26 30.41
C LEU A 257 -3.22 36.70 30.29
N SER A 258 -3.73 37.49 29.35
CA SER A 258 -3.40 38.90 29.20
C SER A 258 -3.79 39.74 30.43
N VAL A 259 -4.95 39.48 31.04
CA VAL A 259 -5.37 40.16 32.27
C VAL A 259 -4.44 39.84 33.44
N VAL A 260 -4.07 38.56 33.61
CA VAL A 260 -3.11 38.13 34.64
C VAL A 260 -1.76 38.81 34.46
N LEU A 261 -1.24 38.85 33.23
CA LEU A 261 0.01 39.55 32.92
C LEU A 261 -0.10 41.05 33.21
N GLY A 262 -1.23 41.69 32.91
CA GLY A 262 -1.51 43.08 33.24
C GLY A 262 -1.42 43.36 34.75
N PHE A 263 -2.03 42.50 35.59
CA PHE A 263 -1.92 42.65 37.05
C PHE A 263 -0.48 42.51 37.55
N ILE A 264 0.27 41.54 37.02
CA ILE A 264 1.69 41.36 37.36
C ILE A 264 2.51 42.59 36.96
N GLN A 265 2.26 43.16 35.78
CA GLN A 265 2.96 44.37 35.30
C GLN A 265 2.67 45.58 36.19
N VAL A 266 1.41 45.81 36.56
CA VAL A 266 1.02 46.90 37.48
C VAL A 266 1.67 46.71 38.85
N TRP A 267 1.69 45.48 39.36
CA TRP A 267 2.35 45.15 40.62
C TRP A 267 3.86 45.44 40.58
N LEU A 268 4.55 45.00 39.53
CA LEU A 268 5.98 45.26 39.35
C LEU A 268 6.28 46.75 39.23
N ALA A 269 5.44 47.50 38.49
CA ALA A 269 5.58 48.95 38.36
C ALA A 269 5.38 49.67 39.70
N TYR A 270 4.42 49.22 40.52
CA TYR A 270 4.20 49.75 41.87
C TYR A 270 5.41 49.49 42.78
N GLN A 271 5.97 48.28 42.76
CA GLN A 271 7.17 47.95 43.52
C GLN A 271 8.39 48.76 43.06
N SER A 272 8.58 48.93 41.74
CA SER A 272 9.68 49.75 41.22
C SER A 272 9.56 51.22 41.62
N TRP A 273 8.35 51.78 41.59
CA TRP A 273 8.11 53.16 42.05
C TRP A 273 8.41 53.30 43.54
N LYS A 274 7.96 52.35 44.37
CA LYS A 274 8.22 52.36 45.81
C LYS A 274 9.72 52.25 46.15
N PHE A 275 10.46 51.44 45.38
CA PHE A 275 11.91 51.31 45.52
C PHE A 275 12.65 52.60 45.12
N GLN A 276 12.19 53.28 44.06
CA GLN A 276 12.75 54.58 43.66
C GLN A 276 12.42 55.71 44.65
N ALA A 277 11.23 55.68 45.27
CA ALA A 277 10.81 56.67 46.27
C ALA A 277 11.55 56.55 47.62
N ASN A 278 12.06 55.35 47.94
CA ASN A 278 12.87 55.09 49.14
C ASN A 278 14.19 54.39 48.74
N PRO A 279 15.16 55.14 48.19
CA PRO A 279 16.46 54.55 47.86
C PRO A 279 17.16 54.09 49.15
N PRO A 280 17.84 52.93 49.14
CA PRO A 280 18.63 52.49 50.30
C PRO A 280 19.72 53.52 50.63
N PRO A 281 20.04 53.71 51.93
CA PRO A 281 21.09 54.65 52.32
C PRO A 281 22.42 54.27 51.68
N LEU A 282 23.10 55.24 51.07
CA LEU A 282 24.42 55.08 50.49
C LEU A 282 25.39 54.70 51.62
N VAL A 283 26.07 53.56 51.49
CA VAL A 283 27.20 53.12 52.33
C VAL A 283 28.48 53.79 51.82
#